data_AF-A0A846PY61-F1
#
_entry.id   AF-A0A846PY61-F1
#
_cell.length_a   1.000
_cell.length_b   1.000
_cell.length_c   1.000
_cell.angle_alpha   90.00
_cell.angle_beta   90.00
_cell.angle_gamma   90.00
#
_symmetry.space_group_name_H-M   'P 1'
#
loop_
_entity.id
_entity.type
_entity.pdbx_description
1 polymer ?
#
loop_
_entity_poly.entity_id
_entity_poly.type
_entity_poly.pdbx_seq_one_letter_code
_entity_poly.pdbx_strand_id
1 'polypeptide(L)'
;TAISNPHAHIIFDSPSGRMEFKRGVDSLPTQPKEIKPHLHGVELGVLTRMLRETKARTLVSFLTTEFTKVGRKTAKEICSKAEIEEGRKPKGLKDEGIRRLIEVVKDVKLLKPPTNCLSPLGDEKVREGLRKELNPEWTESITRPPEVYRGWPFQVEVGLAYGGSITDSKVMRFANRVPLLYQQGDCAITKAVTGVDWRRYGLNGKGVPEEPLAMFVHLVSVWVPFTSESKEAVASYPVIIKEIKLALQECARKLGF
;
A
#
# COMPACT_ATOMS: atom_id res chain seq x y z
N THR A 1 -13.86 2.75 9.94
CA THR A 1 -14.19 1.39 9.45
C THR A 1 -15.37 1.38 8.50
N ALA A 2 -16.51 1.99 8.82
CA ALA A 2 -17.67 2.05 7.93
C ALA A 2 -17.33 2.67 6.55
N ILE A 3 -16.66 3.85 6.54
CA ILE A 3 -16.23 4.53 5.29
C ILE A 3 -15.35 3.64 4.40
N SER A 4 -14.38 2.91 4.99
CA SER A 4 -13.46 2.04 4.22
C SER A 4 -14.06 0.68 3.86
N ASN A 5 -15.28 0.37 4.32
CA ASN A 5 -15.97 -0.89 4.06
C ASN A 5 -17.46 -0.61 3.77
N PRO A 6 -17.80 0.11 2.69
CA PRO A 6 -19.17 0.52 2.39
C PRO A 6 -20.12 -0.67 2.12
N HIS A 7 -19.57 -1.86 1.89
CA HIS A 7 -20.32 -3.11 1.71
C HIS A 7 -20.74 -3.77 3.03
N ALA A 8 -20.17 -3.34 4.15
CA ALA A 8 -20.47 -3.88 5.46
C ALA A 8 -21.66 -3.15 6.09
N HIS A 9 -22.50 -3.92 6.80
CA HIS A 9 -23.46 -3.39 7.76
C HIS A 9 -22.87 -3.61 9.14
N ILE A 10 -22.60 -2.53 9.87
CA ILE A 10 -21.94 -2.57 11.17
C ILE A 10 -22.94 -2.08 12.22
N ILE A 11 -23.17 -2.91 13.23
CA ILE A 11 -23.96 -2.56 14.40
C ILE A 11 -23.02 -2.60 15.60
N PHE A 12 -22.98 -1.52 16.37
CA PHE A 12 -22.16 -1.42 17.56
C PHE A 12 -23.05 -1.08 18.76
N ASP A 13 -23.25 -2.06 19.62
CA ASP A 13 -23.95 -1.90 20.90
C ASP A 13 -22.94 -1.48 21.96
N SER A 14 -23.02 -0.21 22.37
CA SER A 14 -22.16 0.38 23.38
C SER A 14 -22.91 0.62 24.69
N PRO A 15 -22.21 0.81 25.82
CA PRO A 15 -22.86 1.15 27.10
C PRO A 15 -23.70 2.43 27.04
N SER A 16 -23.38 3.37 26.14
CA SER A 16 -24.10 4.65 25.98
C SER A 16 -25.15 4.62 24.88
N GLY A 17 -25.35 3.49 24.20
CA GLY A 17 -26.36 3.34 23.16
C GLY A 17 -25.90 2.52 21.95
N ARG A 18 -26.87 2.19 21.09
CA ARG A 18 -26.65 1.45 19.86
C ARG A 18 -26.34 2.39 18.70
N MET A 19 -25.26 2.11 17.98
CA MET A 19 -24.90 2.76 16.72
C MET A 19 -25.08 1.79 15.56
N GLU A 20 -25.69 2.26 14.48
CA GLU A 20 -25.91 1.45 13.28
C GLU A 20 -25.35 2.17 12.03
N PHE A 21 -24.47 1.48 11.33
CA PHE A 21 -23.91 1.91 10.05
C PHE A 21 -24.38 0.91 8.99
N LYS A 22 -25.44 1.24 8.27
CA LYS A 22 -26.00 0.37 7.20
C LYS A 22 -24.99 0.15 6.08
N ARG A 23 -25.20 -0.79 5.16
CA ARG A 23 -24.36 -0.84 3.94
C ARG A 23 -24.75 0.26 2.95
N GLY A 24 -23.80 0.76 2.18
CA GLY A 24 -24.00 1.67 1.06
C GLY A 24 -23.87 1.01 -0.32
N VAL A 25 -23.22 -0.15 -0.39
CA VAL A 25 -23.09 -0.94 -1.64
C VAL A 25 -23.30 -2.42 -1.36
N ASP A 26 -23.80 -3.17 -2.34
CA ASP A 26 -23.94 -4.63 -2.23
C ASP A 26 -22.79 -5.41 -2.88
N SER A 27 -21.98 -4.74 -3.71
CA SER A 27 -20.85 -5.37 -4.39
C SER A 27 -19.64 -5.49 -3.46
N LEU A 28 -19.13 -6.72 -3.34
CA LEU A 28 -17.88 -6.99 -2.62
C LEU A 28 -16.68 -6.53 -3.45
N PRO A 29 -15.60 -6.06 -2.81
CA PRO A 29 -14.34 -5.84 -3.51
C PRO A 29 -13.73 -7.16 -3.98
N THR A 30 -12.88 -7.09 -5.02
CA THR A 30 -12.19 -8.27 -5.54
C THR A 30 -11.33 -8.91 -4.47
N GLN A 31 -11.31 -10.24 -4.35
CA GLN A 31 -10.47 -10.88 -3.34
C GLN A 31 -8.99 -10.77 -3.72
N PRO A 32 -8.10 -10.50 -2.74
CA PRO A 32 -6.67 -10.51 -2.98
C PRO A 32 -6.22 -11.93 -3.37
N LYS A 33 -5.18 -12.01 -4.21
CA LYS A 33 -4.59 -13.28 -4.63
C LYS A 33 -3.22 -13.42 -4.02
N GLU A 34 -2.91 -14.61 -3.51
CA GLU A 34 -1.58 -14.92 -3.02
C GLU A 34 -0.57 -14.86 -4.16
N ILE A 35 0.59 -14.26 -3.88
CA ILE A 35 1.74 -14.24 -4.78
C ILE A 35 2.98 -14.67 -4.04
N LYS A 36 3.92 -15.26 -4.78
CA LYS A 36 5.26 -15.51 -4.27
C LYS A 36 5.98 -14.17 -3.99
N PRO A 37 6.96 -14.17 -3.08
CA PRO A 37 7.75 -12.96 -2.85
C PRO A 37 8.51 -12.54 -4.11
N HIS A 38 8.72 -11.24 -4.23
CA HIS A 38 9.63 -10.69 -5.22
C HIS A 38 11.03 -10.58 -4.62
N LEU A 39 12.06 -10.99 -5.36
CA LEU A 39 13.41 -11.14 -4.81
C LEU A 39 14.00 -9.82 -4.26
N HIS A 40 13.71 -8.66 -4.89
CA HIS A 40 14.11 -7.34 -4.36
C HIS A 40 13.53 -6.98 -2.98
N GLY A 41 12.45 -7.62 -2.55
CA GLY A 41 11.78 -7.33 -1.27
C GLY A 41 12.16 -8.27 -0.14
N VAL A 42 13.06 -9.22 -0.41
CA VAL A 42 13.41 -10.29 0.52
C VAL A 42 14.65 -9.88 1.31
N GLU A 43 14.51 -9.90 2.64
CA GLU A 43 15.59 -9.59 3.58
C GLU A 43 16.40 -10.84 3.93
N LEU A 44 17.60 -10.64 4.51
CA LEU A 44 18.52 -11.72 4.90
C LEU A 44 17.84 -12.83 5.70
N GLY A 45 17.14 -12.48 6.77
CA GLY A 45 16.46 -13.48 7.62
C GLY A 45 15.41 -14.30 6.86
N VAL A 46 14.64 -13.64 5.99
CA VAL A 46 13.60 -14.30 5.18
C VAL A 46 14.26 -15.22 4.14
N LEU A 47 15.28 -14.74 3.44
CA LEU A 47 16.01 -15.54 2.46
C LEU A 47 16.65 -16.77 3.10
N THR A 48 17.32 -16.60 4.26
CA THR A 48 17.93 -17.70 5.01
C THR A 48 16.90 -18.75 5.40
N ARG A 49 15.71 -18.32 5.87
CA ARG A 49 14.61 -19.24 6.18
C ARG A 49 14.13 -19.99 4.92
N MET A 50 13.88 -19.28 3.83
CA MET A 50 13.45 -19.88 2.56
C MET A 50 14.46 -20.89 2.02
N LEU A 51 15.76 -20.61 2.10
CA LEU A 51 16.83 -21.52 1.69
C LEU A 51 16.85 -22.83 2.51
N ARG A 52 16.47 -22.78 3.79
CA ARG A 52 16.40 -23.95 4.68
C ARG A 52 15.14 -24.79 4.43
N GLU A 53 14.01 -24.14 4.14
CA GLU A 53 12.69 -24.76 4.01
C GLU A 53 12.38 -25.26 2.58
N THR A 54 13.02 -24.68 1.56
CA THR A 54 12.75 -25.05 0.16
C THR A 54 12.99 -26.54 -0.14
N LYS A 55 12.19 -27.05 -1.08
CA LYS A 55 12.35 -28.39 -1.67
C LYS A 55 13.29 -28.40 -2.88
N ALA A 56 13.72 -27.23 -3.35
CA ALA A 56 14.61 -27.11 -4.51
C ALA A 56 15.98 -27.78 -4.26
N ARG A 57 16.47 -28.51 -5.25
CA ARG A 57 17.75 -29.25 -5.17
C ARG A 57 18.96 -28.40 -5.57
N THR A 58 18.73 -27.32 -6.32
CA THR A 58 19.77 -26.41 -6.82
C THR A 58 19.36 -24.96 -6.57
N LEU A 59 20.34 -24.05 -6.50
CA LEU A 59 20.08 -22.61 -6.33
C LEU A 59 19.33 -22.01 -7.52
N VAL A 60 19.66 -22.42 -8.74
CA VAL A 60 18.89 -21.96 -9.91
C VAL A 60 17.42 -22.39 -9.80
N SER A 61 17.16 -23.63 -9.39
CA SER A 61 15.78 -24.09 -9.16
C SER A 61 15.10 -23.25 -8.09
N PHE A 62 15.75 -23.05 -6.94
CA PHE A 62 15.23 -22.24 -5.83
C PHE A 62 14.82 -20.83 -6.28
N LEU A 63 15.72 -20.13 -6.98
CA LEU A 63 15.48 -18.77 -7.46
C LEU A 63 14.31 -18.72 -8.46
N THR A 64 14.15 -19.74 -9.30
CA THR A 64 13.04 -19.79 -10.27
C THR A 64 11.70 -20.23 -9.66
N THR A 65 11.70 -21.06 -8.61
CA THR A 65 10.47 -21.64 -8.06
C THR A 65 9.90 -20.83 -6.91
N GLU A 66 10.74 -20.18 -6.09
CA GLU A 66 10.28 -19.52 -4.87
C GLU A 66 9.96 -18.03 -5.05
N PHE A 67 10.40 -17.41 -6.16
CA PHE A 67 10.21 -15.97 -6.38
C PHE A 67 9.41 -15.69 -7.64
N THR A 68 8.61 -14.62 -7.61
CA THR A 68 7.94 -14.15 -8.83
C THR A 68 8.94 -13.52 -9.79
N LYS A 69 8.69 -13.68 -11.10
CA LYS A 69 9.39 -12.96 -12.17
C LYS A 69 10.91 -13.22 -12.25
N VAL A 70 11.37 -14.36 -11.72
CA VAL A 70 12.74 -14.83 -11.89
C VAL A 70 12.75 -16.02 -12.83
N GLY A 71 13.22 -15.81 -14.06
CA GLY A 71 13.39 -16.87 -15.05
C GLY A 71 14.75 -17.58 -14.92
N ARG A 72 14.93 -18.70 -15.63
CA ARG A 72 16.17 -19.48 -15.58
C ARG A 72 17.41 -18.68 -15.99
N LYS A 73 17.29 -17.82 -17.01
CA LYS A 73 18.38 -16.94 -17.46
C LYS A 73 18.82 -15.97 -16.35
N THR A 74 17.85 -15.29 -15.74
CA THR A 74 18.08 -14.35 -14.64
C THR A 74 18.63 -15.06 -13.39
N ALA A 75 18.13 -16.25 -13.06
CA ALA A 75 18.65 -17.04 -11.94
C ALA A 75 20.13 -17.42 -12.14
N LYS A 76 20.52 -17.85 -13.34
CA LYS A 76 21.92 -18.12 -13.70
C LYS A 76 22.79 -16.86 -13.61
N GLU A 77 22.28 -15.73 -14.10
CA GLU A 77 22.97 -14.44 -14.01
C GLU A 77 23.22 -14.04 -12.55
N ILE A 78 22.22 -14.17 -11.67
CA ILE A 78 22.36 -13.91 -10.23
C ILE A 78 23.43 -14.82 -9.61
N CYS A 79 23.38 -16.13 -9.90
CA CYS A 79 24.38 -17.08 -9.40
C CYS A 79 25.80 -16.72 -9.87
N SER A 80 25.96 -16.38 -11.15
CA SER A 80 27.25 -15.99 -11.72
C SER A 80 27.81 -14.72 -11.07
N LYS A 81 26.99 -13.67 -10.93
CA LYS A 81 27.39 -12.40 -10.29
C LYS A 81 27.69 -12.57 -8.79
N ALA A 82 27.01 -13.49 -8.12
CA ALA A 82 27.24 -13.77 -6.69
C ALA A 82 28.43 -14.73 -6.45
N GLU A 83 29.06 -15.23 -7.52
CA GLU A 83 30.12 -16.23 -7.47
C GLU A 83 29.69 -17.50 -6.73
N ILE A 84 28.49 -17.99 -7.07
CA ILE A 84 27.92 -19.20 -6.50
C ILE A 84 27.58 -20.18 -7.62
N GLU A 85 28.03 -21.43 -7.47
CA GLU A 85 27.71 -22.51 -8.41
C GLU A 85 26.19 -22.71 -8.56
N GLU A 86 25.72 -22.75 -9.80
CA GLU A 86 24.29 -22.91 -10.15
C GLU A 86 23.65 -24.16 -9.51
N GLY A 87 24.42 -25.25 -9.44
CA GLY A 87 24.01 -26.55 -8.94
C GLY A 87 24.09 -26.68 -7.42
N ARG A 88 24.59 -25.66 -6.71
CA ARG A 88 24.77 -25.72 -5.27
C ARG A 88 23.42 -25.92 -4.56
N LYS A 89 23.42 -26.76 -3.54
CA LYS A 89 22.22 -27.04 -2.74
C LYS A 89 21.83 -25.79 -1.91
N PRO A 90 20.58 -25.32 -1.97
CA PRO A 90 20.13 -24.14 -1.20
C PRO A 90 20.43 -24.22 0.30
N LYS A 91 20.18 -25.38 0.92
CA LYS A 91 20.40 -25.63 2.36
C LYS A 91 21.87 -25.57 2.79
N GLY A 92 22.81 -25.68 1.84
CA GLY A 92 24.26 -25.67 2.10
C GLY A 92 24.93 -24.33 1.80
N LEU A 93 24.14 -23.27 1.57
CA LEU A 93 24.67 -21.92 1.36
C LEU A 93 25.01 -21.27 2.71
N LYS A 94 26.27 -20.86 2.88
CA LYS A 94 26.75 -20.17 4.09
C LYS A 94 26.31 -18.70 4.09
N ASP A 95 26.26 -18.08 5.27
CA ASP A 95 25.80 -16.69 5.47
C ASP A 95 26.49 -15.67 4.54
N GLU A 96 27.79 -15.81 4.30
CA GLU A 96 28.53 -14.96 3.34
C GLU A 96 27.95 -15.05 1.92
N GLY A 97 27.64 -16.25 1.46
CA GLY A 97 27.02 -16.46 0.15
C GLY A 97 25.59 -15.90 0.09
N ILE A 98 24.84 -15.97 1.19
CA ILE A 98 23.49 -15.39 1.26
C ILE A 98 23.55 -13.87 1.19
N ARG A 99 24.49 -13.23 1.90
CA ARG A 99 24.73 -11.77 1.83
C ARG A 99 25.11 -11.33 0.42
N ARG A 100 26.06 -12.03 -0.22
CA ARG A 100 26.43 -11.76 -1.62
C ARG A 100 25.23 -11.86 -2.57
N LEU A 101 24.37 -12.86 -2.37
CA LEU A 101 23.17 -13.02 -3.19
C LEU A 101 22.23 -11.81 -3.06
N ILE A 102 22.02 -11.30 -1.84
CA ILE A 102 21.17 -10.12 -1.60
C ILE A 102 21.77 -8.85 -2.21
N GLU A 103 23.09 -8.67 -2.10
CA GLU A 103 23.77 -7.53 -2.69
C GLU A 103 23.61 -7.51 -4.21
N VAL A 104 23.92 -8.63 -4.87
CA VAL A 104 23.77 -8.78 -6.33
C VAL A 104 22.34 -8.58 -6.78
N VAL A 105 21.36 -9.05 -6.01
CA VAL A 105 19.94 -8.87 -6.33
C VAL A 105 19.54 -7.40 -6.40
N LYS A 106 20.19 -6.50 -5.66
CA LYS A 106 19.87 -5.06 -5.73
C LYS A 106 20.23 -4.45 -7.09
N ASP A 107 21.26 -4.99 -7.74
CA ASP A 107 21.78 -4.48 -9.02
C ASP A 107 21.19 -5.19 -10.25
N VAL A 108 20.63 -6.38 -10.07
CA VAL A 108 20.00 -7.12 -11.17
C VAL A 108 18.62 -6.53 -11.48
N LYS A 109 18.41 -6.12 -12.73
CA LYS A 109 17.10 -5.62 -13.19
C LYS A 109 16.10 -6.77 -13.28
N LEU A 110 15.17 -6.83 -12.33
CA LEU A 110 14.04 -7.75 -12.34
C LEU A 110 12.78 -7.09 -12.91
N LEU A 111 11.91 -7.91 -13.52
CA LEU A 111 10.60 -7.43 -13.96
C LEU A 111 9.73 -7.11 -12.74
N LYS A 112 8.88 -6.08 -12.85
CA LYS A 112 7.96 -5.70 -11.76
C LYS A 112 7.09 -6.92 -11.32
N PRO A 113 6.85 -7.08 -10.01
CA PRO A 113 5.95 -8.10 -9.48
C PRO A 113 4.53 -7.99 -10.06
N PRO A 114 3.75 -9.07 -10.07
CA PRO A 114 2.33 -9.01 -10.39
C PRO A 114 1.59 -8.06 -9.44
N THR A 115 0.68 -7.25 -9.97
CA THR A 115 -0.12 -6.29 -9.20
C THR A 115 -1.57 -6.75 -8.99
N ASN A 116 -1.97 -7.84 -9.64
CA ASN A 116 -3.30 -8.46 -9.52
C ASN A 116 -3.54 -9.16 -8.17
N CYS A 117 -2.58 -9.09 -7.26
CA CYS A 117 -2.69 -9.55 -5.87
C CYS A 117 -3.39 -8.53 -4.96
N LEU A 118 -3.47 -7.27 -5.39
CA LEU A 118 -4.07 -6.19 -4.61
C LEU A 118 -5.59 -6.21 -4.69
N SER A 119 -6.22 -5.66 -3.65
CA SER A 119 -7.66 -5.64 -3.47
C SER A 119 -8.12 -4.20 -3.11
N PRO A 120 -8.01 -3.25 -4.06
CA PRO A 120 -8.53 -1.90 -3.86
C PRO A 120 -10.05 -1.89 -3.71
N LEU A 121 -10.60 -0.80 -3.17
CA LEU A 121 -12.04 -0.57 -3.11
C LEU A 121 -12.60 -0.15 -4.49
N GLY A 122 -11.83 0.66 -5.21
CA GLY A 122 -12.21 1.36 -6.43
C GLY A 122 -12.86 2.72 -6.15
N ASP A 123 -12.81 3.60 -7.14
CA ASP A 123 -13.29 5.00 -7.07
C ASP A 123 -14.73 5.06 -6.57
N GLU A 124 -15.61 4.29 -7.19
CA GLU A 124 -17.04 4.27 -6.88
C GLU A 124 -17.31 3.94 -5.41
N LYS A 125 -16.70 2.86 -4.87
CA LYS A 125 -16.91 2.46 -3.48
C LYS A 125 -16.34 3.47 -2.49
N VAL A 126 -15.19 4.08 -2.79
CA VAL A 126 -14.64 5.15 -1.93
C VAL A 126 -15.59 6.35 -1.92
N ARG A 127 -16.12 6.75 -3.08
CA ARG A 127 -17.07 7.86 -3.21
C ARG A 127 -18.35 7.59 -2.43
N GLU A 128 -18.94 6.40 -2.56
CA GLU A 128 -20.14 6.00 -1.82
C GLU A 128 -19.90 5.95 -0.31
N GLY A 129 -18.73 5.46 0.12
CA GLY A 129 -18.33 5.47 1.53
C GLY A 129 -18.27 6.88 2.12
N LEU A 130 -17.74 7.85 1.36
CA LEU A 130 -17.70 9.26 1.76
C LEU A 130 -19.09 9.91 1.76
N ARG A 131 -19.89 9.69 0.69
CA ARG A 131 -21.25 10.24 0.58
C ARG A 131 -22.12 9.82 1.75
N LYS A 132 -22.13 8.53 2.05
CA LYS A 132 -22.99 7.94 3.06
C LYS A 132 -22.69 8.43 4.47
N GLU A 133 -21.41 8.63 4.79
CA GLU A 133 -20.98 8.86 6.18
C GLU A 133 -20.75 10.33 6.49
N LEU A 134 -20.48 11.17 5.48
CA LEU A 134 -20.17 12.59 5.65
C LEU A 134 -21.17 13.54 4.97
N ASN A 135 -22.13 13.01 4.20
CA ASN A 135 -23.13 13.79 3.45
C ASN A 135 -22.58 15.09 2.83
N PRO A 136 -21.48 15.02 2.04
CA PRO A 136 -20.79 16.21 1.56
C PRO A 136 -21.53 16.84 0.37
N GLU A 137 -21.34 18.15 0.18
CA GLU A 137 -21.86 18.88 -0.98
C GLU A 137 -21.15 18.46 -2.26
N TRP A 138 -19.86 18.16 -2.16
CA TRP A 138 -19.05 17.65 -3.25
C TRP A 138 -18.17 16.50 -2.77
N THR A 139 -18.03 15.47 -3.60
CA THR A 139 -17.05 14.41 -3.35
C THR A 139 -16.60 13.75 -4.64
N GLU A 140 -15.32 13.42 -4.66
CA GLU A 140 -14.69 12.71 -5.75
C GLU A 140 -13.59 11.78 -5.21
N SER A 141 -13.25 10.77 -5.99
CA SER A 141 -12.27 9.77 -5.61
C SER A 141 -11.42 9.34 -6.80
N ILE A 142 -10.26 8.77 -6.51
CA ILE A 142 -9.37 8.23 -7.51
C ILE A 142 -8.55 7.05 -6.98
N THR A 143 -8.44 6.03 -7.80
CA THR A 143 -7.64 4.82 -7.61
C THR A 143 -6.53 4.86 -8.64
N ARG A 144 -5.31 5.13 -8.18
CA ARG A 144 -4.14 5.20 -9.04
C ARG A 144 -3.80 3.81 -9.60
N PRO A 145 -3.09 3.72 -10.74
CA PRO A 145 -2.43 2.49 -11.14
C PRO A 145 -1.48 1.98 -10.04
N PRO A 146 -1.32 0.66 -9.88
CA PRO A 146 -0.43 0.10 -8.87
C PRO A 146 1.04 0.40 -9.19
N GLU A 147 1.83 0.66 -8.15
CA GLU A 147 3.27 0.84 -8.21
C GLU A 147 4.00 -0.12 -7.27
N VAL A 148 5.33 -0.10 -7.28
CA VAL A 148 6.15 -1.05 -6.52
C VAL A 148 7.13 -0.30 -5.63
N TYR A 149 7.19 -0.67 -4.35
CA TYR A 149 8.21 -0.20 -3.41
C TYR A 149 8.98 -1.40 -2.87
N ARG A 150 10.32 -1.40 -2.96
CA ARG A 150 11.17 -2.52 -2.50
C ARG A 150 10.67 -3.91 -2.95
N GLY A 151 10.18 -4.07 -4.18
CA GLY A 151 9.63 -5.34 -4.67
C GLY A 151 8.22 -5.70 -4.19
N TRP A 152 7.59 -4.87 -3.36
CA TRP A 152 6.20 -5.05 -2.92
C TRP A 152 5.26 -4.18 -3.75
N PRO A 153 4.29 -4.76 -4.45
CA PRO A 153 3.26 -4.01 -5.15
C PRO A 153 2.35 -3.29 -4.13
N PHE A 154 2.06 -2.03 -4.42
CA PHE A 154 1.12 -1.20 -3.65
C PHE A 154 0.25 -0.37 -4.59
N GLN A 155 -0.86 0.12 -4.08
CA GLN A 155 -1.77 0.99 -4.80
C GLN A 155 -2.32 2.04 -3.84
N VAL A 156 -2.60 3.24 -4.36
CA VAL A 156 -3.12 4.35 -3.57
C VAL A 156 -4.50 4.73 -4.07
N GLU A 157 -5.43 4.86 -3.13
CA GLU A 157 -6.77 5.37 -3.35
C GLU A 157 -6.94 6.65 -2.52
N VAL A 158 -7.48 7.68 -3.14
CA VAL A 158 -7.79 8.95 -2.48
C VAL A 158 -9.25 9.29 -2.71
N GLY A 159 -9.90 9.87 -1.70
CA GLY A 159 -11.20 10.49 -1.83
C GLY A 159 -11.20 11.84 -1.13
N LEU A 160 -11.77 12.85 -1.77
CA LEU A 160 -11.98 14.17 -1.21
C LEU A 160 -13.49 14.38 -1.05
N ALA A 161 -13.88 14.99 0.06
CA ALA A 161 -15.26 15.36 0.35
C ALA A 161 -15.27 16.75 0.99
N TYR A 162 -16.10 17.66 0.47
CA TYR A 162 -16.16 19.07 0.86
C TYR A 162 -17.57 19.44 1.33
N GLY A 163 -17.65 20.22 2.42
CA GLY A 163 -18.90 20.76 2.96
C GLY A 163 -19.80 19.71 3.62
N GLY A 164 -21.09 20.01 3.74
CA GLY A 164 -22.06 19.10 4.35
C GLY A 164 -21.88 18.95 5.87
N SER A 165 -21.72 17.71 6.35
CA SER A 165 -21.50 17.46 7.80
C SER A 165 -20.03 17.66 8.24
N ILE A 166 -19.18 18.11 7.33
CA ILE A 166 -17.76 18.35 7.59
C ILE A 166 -17.62 19.78 8.11
N THR A 167 -17.17 19.92 9.35
CA THR A 167 -16.93 21.24 9.97
C THR A 167 -15.49 21.69 9.81
N ASP A 168 -14.57 20.74 9.91
CA ASP A 168 -13.13 20.99 9.92
C ASP A 168 -12.41 20.05 8.96
N SER A 169 -11.26 20.50 8.48
CA SER A 169 -10.38 19.68 7.66
C SER A 169 -9.93 18.42 8.40
N LYS A 170 -10.07 17.25 7.76
CA LYS A 170 -9.79 15.96 8.39
C LYS A 170 -9.04 15.03 7.45
N VAL A 171 -7.88 14.54 7.89
CA VAL A 171 -7.13 13.50 7.18
C VAL A 171 -7.49 12.13 7.74
N MET A 172 -8.13 11.31 6.91
CA MET A 172 -8.48 9.93 7.22
C MET A 172 -7.49 8.98 6.56
N ARG A 173 -6.72 8.28 7.38
CA ARG A 173 -5.62 7.42 6.93
C ARG A 173 -6.03 5.95 7.02
N PHE A 174 -5.81 5.21 5.94
CA PHE A 174 -6.10 3.78 5.89
C PHE A 174 -4.95 2.99 5.31
N ALA A 175 -4.74 1.79 5.83
CA ALA A 175 -3.86 0.79 5.25
C ALA A 175 -4.58 -0.56 5.20
N ASN A 176 -4.69 -1.17 4.01
CA ASN A 176 -5.44 -2.42 3.80
C ASN A 176 -6.83 -2.41 4.47
N ARG A 177 -7.59 -1.32 4.28
CA ARG A 177 -8.92 -1.02 4.83
C ARG A 177 -8.99 -0.81 6.35
N VAL A 178 -7.89 -0.93 7.06
CA VAL A 178 -7.78 -0.67 8.49
C VAL A 178 -7.53 0.83 8.71
N PRO A 179 -8.34 1.52 9.53
CA PRO A 179 -8.09 2.91 9.88
C PRO A 179 -6.85 3.04 10.76
N LEU A 180 -6.02 4.04 10.48
CA LEU A 180 -4.85 4.39 11.28
C LEU A 180 -5.20 5.60 12.14
N LEU A 181 -5.28 5.42 13.46
CA LEU A 181 -5.84 6.43 14.36
C LEU A 181 -4.74 7.27 15.02
N TYR A 182 -3.61 6.65 15.36
CA TYR A 182 -2.54 7.28 16.14
C TYR A 182 -1.30 7.63 15.29
N GLN A 183 -0.32 8.30 15.90
CA GLN A 183 0.99 8.62 15.29
C GLN A 183 0.89 9.37 13.93
N GLN A 184 -0.01 10.35 13.86
CA GLN A 184 -0.25 11.07 12.61
C GLN A 184 1.00 11.81 12.09
N GLY A 185 1.82 12.39 12.97
CA GLY A 185 2.99 13.18 12.59
C GLY A 185 4.06 12.41 11.80
N ASP A 186 4.24 11.13 12.09
CA ASP A 186 5.26 10.29 11.45
C ASP A 186 4.77 9.60 10.18
N CYS A 187 3.45 9.62 9.93
CA CYS A 187 2.84 8.90 8.84
C CYS A 187 3.12 9.54 7.48
N ALA A 188 3.53 8.72 6.52
CA ALA A 188 3.76 9.11 5.13
C ALA A 188 2.53 9.78 4.49
N ILE A 189 1.33 9.34 4.86
CA ILE A 189 0.07 9.93 4.37
C ILE A 189 -0.05 11.39 4.81
N THR A 190 0.14 11.66 6.10
CA THR A 190 0.09 13.02 6.65
C THR A 190 1.14 13.89 5.99
N LYS A 191 2.39 13.40 5.90
CA LYS A 191 3.49 14.11 5.23
C LYS A 191 3.21 14.38 3.76
N ALA A 192 2.52 13.47 3.06
CA ALA A 192 2.12 13.67 1.68
C ALA A 192 1.06 14.78 1.58
N VAL A 193 0.01 14.74 2.42
CA VAL A 193 -1.06 15.77 2.49
C VAL A 193 -0.48 17.14 2.81
N THR A 194 0.34 17.26 3.86
CA THR A 194 1.00 18.51 4.26
C THR A 194 1.94 19.04 3.17
N GLY A 195 2.47 18.14 2.33
CA GLY A 195 3.36 18.50 1.25
C GLY A 195 2.68 18.83 -0.08
N VAL A 196 1.36 18.89 -0.14
CA VAL A 196 0.58 19.39 -1.30
C VAL A 196 0.37 20.91 -1.13
N ASP A 197 0.55 21.65 -2.22
CA ASP A 197 0.27 23.09 -2.27
C ASP A 197 -1.22 23.32 -2.58
N TRP A 198 -2.05 23.27 -1.53
CA TRP A 198 -3.51 23.33 -1.63
C TRP A 198 -4.05 24.66 -2.19
N ARG A 199 -3.26 25.74 -2.09
CA ARG A 199 -3.59 27.06 -2.64
C ARG A 199 -3.79 27.04 -4.14
N ARG A 200 -3.13 26.11 -4.84
CA ARG A 200 -3.29 25.91 -6.29
C ARG A 200 -4.66 25.34 -6.68
N TYR A 201 -5.41 24.86 -5.69
CA TYR A 201 -6.72 24.24 -5.85
C TYR A 201 -7.83 25.06 -5.16
N GLY A 202 -7.57 26.35 -4.89
CA GLY A 202 -8.55 27.24 -4.27
C GLY A 202 -8.75 27.06 -2.76
N LEU A 203 -7.87 26.28 -2.10
CA LEU A 203 -7.96 25.99 -0.66
C LEU A 203 -6.83 26.70 0.10
N ASN A 204 -7.17 27.37 1.20
CA ASN A 204 -6.23 28.08 2.05
C ASN A 204 -5.55 27.13 3.05
N GLY A 205 -4.64 27.69 3.85
CA GLY A 205 -3.89 26.94 4.85
C GLY A 205 -2.41 26.72 4.52
N LYS A 206 -1.65 26.37 5.55
CA LYS A 206 -0.23 25.97 5.46
C LYS A 206 -0.14 24.47 5.70
N GLY A 207 -0.07 23.70 4.62
CA GLY A 207 0.11 22.26 4.64
C GLY A 207 -1.20 21.49 4.60
N VAL A 208 -2.05 21.59 5.61
CA VAL A 208 -3.41 21.01 5.59
C VAL A 208 -4.41 22.13 5.30
N PRO A 209 -5.44 21.91 4.46
CA PRO A 209 -6.49 22.90 4.22
C PRO A 209 -7.18 23.35 5.50
N GLU A 210 -7.62 24.60 5.56
CA GLU A 210 -8.42 25.14 6.68
C GLU A 210 -9.93 24.99 6.43
N GLU A 211 -10.32 24.80 5.17
CA GLU A 211 -11.69 24.58 4.73
C GLU A 211 -12.29 23.23 5.22
N PRO A 212 -13.63 23.08 5.20
CA PRO A 212 -14.32 21.85 5.59
C PRO A 212 -14.10 20.72 4.57
N LEU A 213 -12.90 20.15 4.56
CA LEU A 213 -12.45 19.13 3.62
C LEU A 213 -12.05 17.84 4.35
N ALA A 214 -12.74 16.75 4.07
CA ALA A 214 -12.30 15.41 4.45
C ALA A 214 -11.45 14.78 3.34
N MET A 215 -10.26 14.31 3.71
CA MET A 215 -9.30 13.64 2.84
C MET A 215 -9.16 12.18 3.24
N PHE A 216 -9.81 11.29 2.50
CA PHE A 216 -9.59 9.85 2.58
C PHE A 216 -8.34 9.47 1.80
N VAL A 217 -7.38 8.80 2.45
CA VAL A 217 -6.20 8.25 1.79
C VAL A 217 -5.99 6.82 2.24
N HIS A 218 -5.97 5.90 1.28
CA HIS A 218 -5.88 4.48 1.50
C HIS A 218 -4.70 3.88 0.74
N LEU A 219 -3.79 3.26 1.48
CA LEU A 219 -2.67 2.49 0.95
C LEU A 219 -3.03 1.00 0.95
N VAL A 220 -3.08 0.39 -0.23
CA VAL A 220 -3.31 -1.05 -0.42
C VAL A 220 -1.98 -1.71 -0.77
N SER A 221 -1.55 -2.71 -0.03
CA SER A 221 -0.30 -3.42 -0.32
C SER A 221 -0.27 -4.82 0.28
N VAL A 222 0.47 -5.74 -0.35
CA VAL A 222 0.74 -7.07 0.21
C VAL A 222 1.57 -7.00 1.49
N TRP A 223 2.39 -5.96 1.61
CA TRP A 223 3.15 -5.61 2.80
C TRP A 223 2.98 -4.12 3.02
N VAL A 224 2.48 -3.68 4.16
CA VAL A 224 2.42 -2.24 4.45
C VAL A 224 3.68 -1.89 5.24
N PRO A 225 4.47 -0.90 4.81
CA PRO A 225 5.68 -0.55 5.54
C PRO A 225 5.31 0.31 6.75
N PHE A 226 5.04 -0.32 7.89
CA PHE A 226 4.77 0.41 9.13
C PHE A 226 6.06 0.92 9.78
N THR A 227 5.98 2.04 10.49
CA THR A 227 7.11 2.61 11.26
C THR A 227 7.38 1.85 12.56
N SER A 228 6.35 1.21 13.12
CA SER A 228 6.40 0.48 14.38
C SER A 228 5.55 -0.79 14.33
N GLU A 229 5.76 -1.69 15.29
CA GLU A 229 4.98 -2.93 15.44
C GLU A 229 3.50 -2.66 15.78
N SER A 230 3.18 -1.47 16.31
CA SER A 230 1.82 -1.04 16.59
C SER A 230 0.99 -0.77 15.33
N LYS A 231 1.64 -0.67 14.15
CA LYS A 231 0.99 -0.49 12.84
C LYS A 231 0.11 0.77 12.71
N GLU A 232 0.48 1.84 13.40
CA GLU A 232 -0.29 3.10 13.43
C GLU A 232 0.13 4.12 12.36
N ALA A 233 1.32 3.96 11.77
CA ALA A 233 1.83 4.90 10.77
C ALA A 233 2.60 4.18 9.66
N VAL A 234 2.34 4.61 8.42
CA VAL A 234 3.10 4.19 7.23
C VAL A 234 4.42 4.94 7.16
N ALA A 235 5.51 4.23 6.88
CA ALA A 235 6.85 4.76 6.72
C ALA A 235 7.02 5.60 5.43
N SER A 236 7.89 6.60 5.51
CA SER A 236 8.03 7.68 4.52
C SER A 236 8.92 7.31 3.31
N TYR A 237 8.54 6.29 2.55
CA TYR A 237 9.24 5.96 1.31
C TYR A 237 8.95 7.01 0.21
N PRO A 238 9.97 7.50 -0.52
CA PRO A 238 9.78 8.54 -1.54
C PRO A 238 8.74 8.17 -2.61
N VAL A 239 8.72 6.92 -3.07
CA VAL A 239 7.76 6.43 -4.08
C VAL A 239 6.32 6.43 -3.54
N ILE A 240 6.12 6.09 -2.26
CA ILE A 240 4.79 6.08 -1.63
C ILE A 240 4.29 7.51 -1.46
N ILE A 241 5.12 8.41 -0.92
CA ILE A 241 4.77 9.84 -0.77
C ILE A 241 4.45 10.45 -2.13
N LYS A 242 5.25 10.16 -3.16
CA LYS A 242 5.03 10.64 -4.52
C LYS A 242 3.66 10.21 -5.05
N GLU A 243 3.33 8.92 -4.99
CA GLU A 243 2.04 8.43 -5.50
C GLU A 243 0.85 8.97 -4.70
N ILE A 244 0.97 9.12 -3.37
CA ILE A 244 -0.08 9.77 -2.57
C ILE A 244 -0.28 11.22 -2.98
N LYS A 245 0.80 11.99 -3.17
CA LYS A 245 0.70 13.37 -3.65
C LYS A 245 0.05 13.45 -5.03
N LEU A 246 0.44 12.59 -5.97
CA LEU A 246 -0.16 12.56 -7.30
C LEU A 246 -1.66 12.25 -7.23
N ALA A 247 -2.07 11.28 -6.42
CA ALA A 247 -3.48 10.94 -6.21
C ALA A 247 -4.28 12.12 -5.61
N LEU A 248 -3.75 12.77 -4.58
CA LEU A 248 -4.35 13.97 -3.97
C LEU A 248 -4.50 15.11 -4.98
N GLN A 249 -3.44 15.40 -5.74
CA GLN A 249 -3.44 16.46 -6.75
C GLN A 249 -4.42 16.17 -7.88
N GLU A 250 -4.51 14.91 -8.32
CA GLU A 250 -5.44 14.50 -9.39
C GLU A 250 -6.89 14.62 -8.94
N CYS A 251 -7.20 14.27 -7.68
CA CYS A 251 -8.52 14.47 -7.09
C CYS A 251 -8.82 15.97 -6.86
N ALA A 252 -7.86 16.74 -6.37
CA ALA A 252 -8.02 18.17 -6.08
C ALA A 252 -8.23 19.03 -7.34
N ARG A 253 -7.69 18.62 -8.50
CA ARG A 253 -8.00 19.29 -9.78
C ARG A 253 -9.47 19.24 -10.17
N LYS A 254 -10.21 18.23 -9.69
CA LYS A 254 -11.65 18.08 -9.96
C LYS A 254 -12.54 18.90 -9.02
N LEU A 255 -11.94 19.56 -8.03
CA LEU A 255 -12.64 20.33 -7.00
C LEU A 255 -13.21 21.65 -7.53
N GLY A 256 -12.67 22.16 -8.65
CA GLY A 256 -13.37 23.09 -9.54
C GLY A 256 -13.59 24.51 -9.02
N PHE A 257 -12.82 24.96 -8.02
CA PHE A 257 -12.77 26.38 -7.63
C PHE A 257 -11.93 27.21 -8.60
#